data_AF-A0A5R9BTX8-F1
#
_entry.id   AF-A0A5R9BTX8-F1
#
_cell.length_a   1.000
_cell.length_b   1.000
_cell.length_c   1.000
_cell.angle_alpha   90.00
_cell.angle_beta   90.00
_cell.angle_gamma   90.00
#
_symmetry.space_group_name_H-M   'P 1'
#
loop_
_entity.id
_entity.type
_entity.pdbx_description
1 polymer ?
#
loop_
_entity_poly.entity_id
_entity_poly.type
_entity_poly.pdbx_seq_one_letter_code
_entity_poly.pdbx_strand_id
1 'polypeptide(L)'
;MSMMELSKHVLNVGRNCGVTNLQLQKVMYFTLKDYLKDEGESEFIEKLYDEPFETWQYGPVVPDLYYRYSGNGSMTINDEGKYNNKYSIFDKAIKKYLSEDVFELVERSHQEKFWKEHQGENQERDEYTLDDIIGE
;
A
#
# COMPACT_ATOMS: atom_id res chain seq x y z
N MET A 1 5.91 14.80 2.20
CA MET A 1 6.12 13.37 2.03
C MET A 1 5.01 12.74 2.82
N SER A 2 4.11 12.03 2.17
CA SER A 2 2.94 11.40 2.78
C SER A 2 2.53 10.15 2.01
N MET A 3 1.63 9.36 2.60
CA MET A 3 0.94 8.25 1.95
C MET A 3 0.14 8.73 0.74
N MET A 4 -0.46 9.92 0.80
CA MET A 4 -1.09 10.56 -0.36
C MET A 4 -0.10 10.80 -1.51
N GLU A 5 1.09 11.34 -1.23
CA GLU A 5 2.11 11.56 -2.26
C GLU A 5 2.67 10.24 -2.81
N LEU A 6 2.82 9.21 -1.97
CA LEU A 6 3.17 7.86 -2.41
C LEU A 6 2.09 7.29 -3.35
N SER A 7 0.81 7.45 -3.02
CA SER A 7 -0.29 6.95 -3.85
C SER A 7 -0.26 7.55 -5.26
N LYS A 8 -0.06 8.86 -5.36
CA LYS A 8 0.09 9.56 -6.64
C LYS A 8 1.33 9.13 -7.40
N HIS A 9 2.40 8.80 -6.69
CA HIS A 9 3.62 8.30 -7.30
C HIS A 9 3.38 6.90 -7.92
N VAL A 10 2.74 5.99 -7.19
CA VAL A 10 2.36 4.65 -7.68
C VAL A 10 1.47 4.75 -8.91
N LEU A 11 0.43 5.59 -8.88
CA LEU A 11 -0.45 5.83 -10.03
C LEU A 11 0.34 6.31 -11.27
N ASN A 12 1.30 7.20 -11.06
CA ASN A 12 2.12 7.70 -12.16
C ASN A 12 3.06 6.64 -12.74
N VAL A 13 3.71 5.84 -11.88
CA VAL A 13 4.58 4.73 -12.31
C VAL A 13 3.78 3.67 -13.07
N GLY A 14 2.54 3.40 -12.64
CA GLY A 14 1.63 2.42 -13.23
C GLY A 14 0.71 2.95 -14.35
N ARG A 15 0.83 4.21 -14.76
CA ARG A 15 -0.14 4.89 -15.64
C ARG A 15 -0.45 4.17 -16.95
N ASN A 16 0.52 3.44 -17.51
CA ASN A 16 0.36 2.74 -18.79
C ASN A 16 -0.32 1.37 -18.66
N CYS A 17 -0.35 0.79 -17.45
CA CYS A 17 -0.96 -0.51 -17.19
C CYS A 17 -2.37 -0.39 -16.61
N GLY A 18 -2.71 0.80 -16.08
CA GLY A 18 -3.88 1.00 -15.25
C GLY A 18 -3.66 0.44 -13.84
N VAL A 19 -4.12 1.18 -12.84
CA VAL A 19 -4.03 0.79 -11.44
C VAL A 19 -5.44 0.86 -10.86
N THR A 20 -5.95 -0.28 -10.37
CA THR A 20 -7.20 -0.34 -9.62
C THR A 20 -6.98 0.09 -8.17
N ASN A 21 -8.06 0.40 -7.44
CA ASN A 21 -7.95 0.75 -6.01
C ASN A 21 -7.35 -0.39 -5.18
N LEU A 22 -7.75 -1.64 -5.45
CA LEU A 22 -7.18 -2.79 -4.75
C LEU A 22 -5.68 -2.95 -5.02
N GLN A 23 -5.26 -2.82 -6.29
CA GLN A 23 -3.83 -2.86 -6.66
C GLN A 23 -3.05 -1.75 -5.97
N LEU A 24 -3.56 -0.53 -5.95
CA LEU A 24 -2.90 0.61 -5.30
C LEU A 24 -2.59 0.29 -3.84
N GLN A 25 -3.57 -0.23 -3.09
CA GLN A 25 -3.41 -0.58 -1.68
C GLN A 25 -2.36 -1.68 -1.48
N LYS A 26 -2.41 -2.76 -2.28
CA LYS A 26 -1.44 -3.86 -2.18
C LYS A 26 -0.03 -3.42 -2.54
N VAL A 27 0.12 -2.66 -3.63
CA VAL A 27 1.42 -2.16 -4.10
C VAL A 27 2.04 -1.24 -3.07
N MET A 28 1.28 -0.30 -2.48
CA MET A 28 1.80 0.57 -1.42
C MET A 28 2.27 -0.24 -0.21
N TYR A 29 1.46 -1.19 0.28
CA TYR A 29 1.81 -2.01 1.43
C TYR A 29 3.10 -2.80 1.20
N PHE A 30 3.20 -3.57 0.12
CA PHE A 30 4.40 -4.38 -0.14
C PHE A 30 5.64 -3.56 -0.50
N THR A 31 5.45 -2.38 -1.12
CA THR A 31 6.56 -1.45 -1.38
C THR A 31 7.17 -0.92 -0.09
N LEU A 32 6.32 -0.51 0.87
CA LEU A 32 6.79 -0.05 2.18
C LEU A 32 7.40 -1.19 2.99
N LYS A 33 6.80 -2.38 2.94
CA LYS A 33 7.33 -3.58 3.61
C LYS A 33 8.72 -3.98 3.10
N ASP A 34 8.92 -4.03 1.78
CA ASP A 34 10.23 -4.34 1.19
C ASP A 34 11.27 -3.28 1.64
N TYR A 35 10.91 -1.99 1.59
CA TYR A 35 11.79 -0.92 2.02
C TYR A 35 12.18 -1.02 3.51
N LEU A 36 11.21 -1.23 4.39
CA LEU A 36 11.47 -1.36 5.82
C LEU A 36 12.33 -2.58 6.15
N LYS A 37 12.18 -3.69 5.41
CA LYS A 37 13.03 -4.88 5.59
C LYS A 37 14.46 -4.69 5.12
N ASP A 38 14.65 -3.94 4.04
CA ASP A 38 15.97 -3.73 3.43
C ASP A 38 16.75 -2.60 4.13
N GLU A 39 16.09 -1.50 4.47
CA GLU A 39 16.72 -0.26 4.95
C GLU A 39 16.44 0.03 6.44
N GLY A 40 15.42 -0.59 7.03
CA GLY A 40 14.97 -0.31 8.40
C GLY A 40 14.14 0.97 8.54
N GLU A 41 13.76 1.28 9.77
CA GLU A 41 13.10 2.54 10.11
C GLU A 41 14.05 3.74 10.01
N SER A 42 13.52 4.87 9.56
CA SER A 42 14.26 6.12 9.42
C SER A 42 13.31 7.32 9.49
N GLU A 43 13.85 8.51 9.77
CA GLU A 43 13.07 9.75 9.74
C GLU A 43 12.35 9.98 8.39
N PHE A 44 12.90 9.42 7.30
CA PHE A 44 12.26 9.47 5.99
C PHE A 44 10.95 8.66 5.96
N ILE A 45 10.97 7.41 6.42
CA ILE A 45 9.81 6.53 6.35
C ILE A 45 8.77 6.90 7.41
N GLU A 46 9.20 7.33 8.60
CA GLU A 46 8.34 7.87 9.66
C GLU A 46 7.54 9.09 9.17
N LYS A 47 8.19 10.01 8.45
CA LYS A 47 7.50 11.18 7.86
C LYS A 47 6.59 10.80 6.71
N LEU A 48 6.92 9.76 5.96
CA LEU A 48 6.13 9.29 4.82
C LEU A 48 4.85 8.60 5.30
N TYR A 49 4.95 7.79 6.36
CA TYR A 49 3.86 6.99 6.91
C TYR A 49 2.98 7.81 7.85
N ASP A 50 2.34 8.85 7.30
CA ASP A 50 1.48 9.78 8.04
C ASP A 50 0.03 9.30 8.19
N GLU A 51 -0.36 8.27 7.45
CA GLU A 51 -1.67 7.63 7.50
C GLU A 51 -1.48 6.10 7.63
N PRO A 52 -2.05 5.45 8.67
CA PRO A 52 -1.83 4.03 8.88
C PRO A 52 -2.59 3.17 7.87
N PHE A 53 -2.11 1.95 7.68
CA PHE A 53 -2.92 0.87 7.10
C PHE A 53 -3.86 0.33 8.17
N GLU A 54 -4.97 -0.25 7.75
CA GLU A 54 -5.94 -0.94 8.60
C GLU A 54 -6.15 -2.39 8.15
N THR A 55 -6.58 -3.27 9.05
CA THR A 55 -6.86 -4.71 8.80
C THR A 55 -8.16 -4.96 8.04
N TRP A 56 -8.23 -4.58 6.76
CA TRP A 56 -9.43 -4.81 5.94
C TRP A 56 -9.54 -6.25 5.43
N GLN A 57 -10.75 -6.62 4.99
CA GLN A 57 -11.07 -7.96 4.46
C GLN A 57 -10.10 -8.42 3.35
N TYR A 58 -9.66 -7.50 2.47
CA TYR A 58 -8.73 -7.79 1.39
C TYR A 58 -7.27 -7.43 1.75
N GLY A 59 -6.93 -7.48 3.04
CA GLY A 59 -5.61 -7.16 3.57
C GLY A 59 -5.46 -5.69 3.98
N PRO A 60 -4.22 -5.23 4.22
CA PRO A 60 -3.91 -3.86 4.65
C PRO A 60 -4.44 -2.80 3.68
N VAL A 61 -5.08 -1.76 4.19
CA VAL A 61 -5.64 -0.64 3.40
C VAL A 61 -5.48 0.68 4.15
N VAL A 62 -5.02 1.75 3.47
CA VAL A 62 -5.14 3.13 4.00
C VAL A 62 -6.55 3.64 3.70
N PRO A 63 -7.40 3.88 4.73
CA PRO A 63 -8.83 4.16 4.54
C PRO A 63 -9.11 5.41 3.69
N ASP A 64 -8.46 6.52 4.00
CA ASP A 64 -8.69 7.79 3.32
C ASP A 64 -8.33 7.70 1.83
N LEU A 65 -7.24 7.00 1.50
CA LEU A 65 -6.88 6.71 0.12
C LEU A 65 -7.86 5.74 -0.55
N TYR A 66 -8.34 4.73 0.17
CA TYR A 66 -9.37 3.83 -0.37
C TYR A 66 -10.63 4.62 -0.74
N TYR A 67 -11.17 5.43 0.17
CA TYR A 67 -12.40 6.19 -0.06
C TYR A 67 -12.21 7.19 -1.20
N ARG A 68 -11.05 7.86 -1.28
CA ARG A 68 -10.71 8.78 -2.37
C ARG A 68 -10.83 8.14 -3.76
N TYR A 69 -10.40 6.89 -3.90
CA TYR A 69 -10.38 6.20 -5.20
C TYR A 69 -11.51 5.19 -5.39
N SER A 70 -12.33 4.95 -4.36
CA SER A 70 -13.41 3.94 -4.33
C SER A 70 -14.51 4.16 -5.37
N GLY A 71 -14.71 5.40 -5.83
CA GLY A 71 -15.70 5.73 -6.87
C GLY A 71 -15.45 5.01 -8.21
N ASN A 72 -14.25 4.50 -8.45
CA ASN A 72 -13.91 3.70 -9.63
C ASN A 72 -14.26 2.20 -9.47
N GLY A 73 -14.63 1.75 -8.25
CA GLY A 73 -14.92 0.35 -7.97
C GLY A 73 -13.74 -0.57 -8.33
N SER A 74 -14.01 -1.56 -9.19
CA SER A 74 -13.00 -2.47 -9.75
C SER A 74 -12.32 -1.94 -11.02
N MET A 75 -12.71 -0.76 -11.51
CA MET A 75 -12.09 -0.15 -12.68
C MET A 75 -10.78 0.55 -12.32
N THR A 76 -9.98 0.81 -13.34
CA THR A 76 -8.79 1.65 -13.24
C THR A 76 -9.13 3.02 -12.67
N ILE A 77 -8.29 3.52 -11.76
CA ILE A 77 -8.40 4.86 -11.21
C ILE A 77 -8.16 5.89 -12.32
N ASN A 78 -9.13 6.78 -12.52
CA ASN A 78 -9.00 7.90 -13.46
C ASN A 78 -8.23 9.09 -12.83
N ASP A 79 -6.97 8.85 -12.46
CA ASP A 79 -6.00 9.83 -11.97
C ASP A 79 -4.61 9.43 -12.49
N GLU A 80 -3.97 10.32 -13.25
CA GLU A 80 -2.64 10.06 -13.85
C GLU A 80 -1.50 10.05 -12.82
N GLY A 81 -1.80 10.39 -11.57
CA GLY A 81 -0.83 10.52 -10.50
C GLY A 81 0.15 11.66 -10.75
N LYS A 82 1.22 11.66 -9.95
CA LYS A 82 2.32 12.62 -10.08
C LYS A 82 3.64 11.97 -9.71
N TYR A 83 4.58 11.93 -10.64
CA TYR A 83 5.95 11.49 -10.34
C TYR A 83 6.61 12.46 -9.36
N ASN A 84 7.36 11.92 -8.40
CA ASN A 84 8.11 12.70 -7.43
C ASN A 84 9.44 12.00 -7.19
N ASN A 85 10.54 12.68 -7.53
CA ASN A 85 11.90 12.12 -7.44
C ASN A 85 12.28 11.67 -6.02
N LYS A 86 11.62 12.18 -4.98
CA LYS A 86 11.83 11.72 -3.59
C LYS A 86 11.37 10.28 -3.35
N TYR A 87 10.49 9.77 -4.19
CA TYR A 87 9.91 8.43 -4.10
C TYR A 87 10.52 7.46 -5.12
N SER A 88 11.48 7.90 -5.94
CA SER A 88 12.09 7.07 -6.99
C SER A 88 12.78 5.80 -6.47
N ILE A 89 13.19 5.82 -5.20
CA ILE A 89 13.69 4.64 -4.48
C ILE A 89 12.68 3.47 -4.51
N PHE A 90 11.39 3.77 -4.59
CA PHE A 90 10.32 2.79 -4.64
C PHE A 90 10.01 2.28 -6.05
N ASP A 91 10.51 2.94 -7.11
CA ASP A 91 10.14 2.64 -8.51
C ASP A 91 10.31 1.15 -8.86
N LYS A 92 11.38 0.53 -8.36
CA LYS A 92 11.67 -0.88 -8.63
C LYS A 92 10.65 -1.80 -7.96
N ALA A 93 10.33 -1.55 -6.69
CA ALA A 93 9.36 -2.33 -5.93
C ALA A 93 7.93 -2.12 -6.48
N ILE A 94 7.57 -0.87 -6.80
CA ILE A 94 6.28 -0.53 -7.39
C ILE A 94 6.08 -1.28 -8.71
N LYS A 95 7.07 -1.25 -9.62
CA LYS A 95 6.99 -1.96 -10.91
C LYS A 95 6.89 -3.47 -10.73
N LYS A 96 7.65 -4.04 -9.79
CA LYS A 96 7.57 -5.46 -9.42
C LYS A 96 6.14 -5.81 -9.02
N TYR A 97 5.58 -5.13 -8.02
CA TYR A 97 4.26 -5.46 -7.48
C TYR A 97 3.10 -5.13 -8.41
N LEU A 98 3.22 -4.11 -9.28
CA LEU A 98 2.23 -3.87 -10.34
C LEU A 98 2.18 -4.96 -11.41
N SER A 99 3.25 -5.76 -11.55
CA SER A 99 3.31 -6.87 -12.50
C SER A 99 2.84 -8.21 -11.93
N GLU A 100 2.62 -8.29 -10.62
CA GLU A 100 2.10 -9.47 -9.94
C GLU A 100 0.57 -9.49 -9.97
N ASP A 101 -0.03 -10.67 -9.81
CA ASP A 101 -1.48 -10.78 -9.66
C ASP A 101 -1.94 -10.18 -8.32
N VAL A 102 -2.96 -9.33 -8.37
CA VAL A 102 -3.40 -8.61 -7.16
C VAL A 102 -4.00 -9.54 -6.11
N PHE A 103 -4.62 -10.65 -6.52
CA PHE A 103 -5.17 -11.62 -5.57
C PHE A 103 -4.07 -12.44 -4.91
N GLU A 104 -2.98 -12.75 -5.62
CA GLU A 104 -1.77 -13.31 -4.99
C GLU A 104 -1.19 -12.34 -3.94
N LEU A 105 -1.19 -11.03 -4.20
CA LEU A 105 -0.79 -10.03 -3.21
C LEU A 105 -1.74 -9.98 -2.01
N VAL A 106 -3.06 -10.12 -2.23
CA VAL A 106 -4.05 -10.22 -1.15
C VAL A 106 -3.75 -11.45 -0.28
N GLU A 107 -3.62 -12.63 -0.89
CA GLU A 107 -3.32 -13.89 -0.20
C GLU A 107 -2.02 -13.80 0.60
N ARG A 108 -0.96 -13.22 0.02
CA ARG A 108 0.30 -12.95 0.71
C ARG A 108 0.10 -12.03 1.90
N SER A 109 -0.69 -10.96 1.76
CA SER A 109 -0.94 -10.02 2.86
C SER A 109 -1.73 -10.67 4.01
N HIS A 110 -2.57 -11.66 3.69
CA HIS A 110 -3.25 -12.50 4.69
C HIS A 110 -2.31 -13.47 5.40
N GLN A 111 -1.10 -13.71 4.88
CA GLN A 111 -0.09 -14.52 5.56
C GLN A 111 0.69 -13.76 6.63
N GLU A 112 0.61 -12.43 6.64
CA GLU A 112 1.33 -11.56 7.56
C GLU A 112 0.80 -11.69 8.99
N LYS A 113 1.71 -11.71 9.96
CA LYS A 113 1.41 -11.96 11.38
C LYS A 113 0.36 -10.99 11.93
N PHE A 114 0.57 -9.70 11.76
CA PHE A 114 -0.36 -8.68 12.25
C PHE A 114 -1.76 -8.84 11.64
N TRP A 115 -1.85 -9.07 10.32
CA TRP A 115 -3.17 -9.30 9.70
C TRP A 115 -3.84 -10.55 10.27
N LYS A 116 -3.07 -11.63 10.46
CA LYS A 116 -3.60 -12.90 10.98
C LYS A 116 -4.14 -12.83 12.39
N GLU A 117 -3.51 -12.03 13.24
CA GLU A 117 -3.88 -11.85 14.64
C GLU A 117 -5.12 -10.96 14.80
N HIS A 118 -5.36 -10.09 13.82
CA HIS A 118 -6.42 -9.08 13.84
C HIS A 118 -7.51 -9.32 12.79
N GLN A 119 -7.51 -10.48 12.11
CA GLN A 119 -8.62 -10.91 11.27
C GLN A 119 -9.77 -11.40 12.20
N GLY A 120 -10.82 -10.60 12.38
CA GLY A 120 -11.84 -10.90 13.41
C GLY A 120 -13.21 -10.25 13.19
N GLU A 121 -14.26 -10.95 13.61
CA GLU A 121 -15.67 -10.80 13.21
C GLU A 121 -16.39 -9.48 13.61
N ASN A 122 -15.73 -8.56 14.33
CA ASN A 122 -16.40 -7.43 15.00
C ASN A 122 -16.26 -6.05 14.33
N GLN A 123 -15.89 -5.99 13.05
CA GLN A 123 -15.73 -4.73 12.29
C GLN A 123 -14.67 -3.75 12.81
N GLU A 124 -14.02 -4.04 13.95
CA GLU A 124 -12.87 -3.27 14.41
C GLU A 124 -11.70 -3.53 13.45
N ARG A 125 -11.09 -2.44 13.00
CA ARG A 125 -9.97 -2.45 12.07
C ARG A 125 -8.79 -1.87 12.81
N ASP A 126 -7.80 -2.70 13.05
CA ASP A 126 -6.60 -2.31 13.76
C ASP A 126 -5.64 -1.60 12.82
N GLU A 127 -5.06 -0.51 13.32
CA GLU A 127 -4.08 0.31 12.63
C GLU A 127 -2.70 -0.34 12.72
N TYR A 128 -2.01 -0.45 11.58
CA TYR A 128 -0.63 -0.92 11.52
C TYR A 128 0.33 0.17 11.98
N THR A 129 1.29 -0.18 12.83
CA THR A 129 2.53 0.57 13.00
C THR A 129 3.57 0.16 11.95
N LEU A 130 4.71 0.87 11.88
CA LEU A 130 5.82 0.49 11.00
C LEU A 130 6.40 -0.89 11.37
N ASP A 131 6.55 -1.18 12.66
CA ASP A 131 6.95 -2.50 13.19
C ASP A 131 5.99 -3.62 12.72
N ASP A 132 4.68 -3.36 12.75
CA ASP A 132 3.66 -4.32 12.30
C ASP A 132 3.76 -4.60 10.79
N ILE A 133 4.19 -3.62 10.00
CA ILE A 133 4.45 -3.80 8.56
C ILE A 133 5.67 -4.69 8.35
N ILE A 134 6.73 -4.54 9.14
CA ILE A 134 7.94 -5.39 9.05
C ILE A 134 7.55 -6.86 9.30
N GLY A 135 6.81 -7.11 10.39
CA GLY A 135 6.23 -8.40 10.73
C GLY A 135 7.23 -9.39 11.33
N GLU A 136 7.95 -8.97 12.36
CA GLU A 136 8.78 -9.86 13.21
C GLU A 136 7.96 -10.77 14.14
#